data_AF-F5H3G7-F1
#
_entry.id   AF-F5H3G7-F1
#
_cell.length_a   1.000
_cell.length_b   1.000
_cell.length_c   1.000
_cell.angle_alpha   90.00
_cell.angle_beta   90.00
_cell.angle_gamma   90.00
#
_symmetry.space_group_name_H-M   'P 1'
#
loop_
_entity.id
_entity.type
_entity.pdbx_description
1 polymer ?
#
loop_
_entity_poly.entity_id
_entity_poly.type
_entity_poly.pdbx_seq_one_letter_code
_entity_poly.pdbx_strand_id
1 'polypeptide(L)'
;MIETLARKLNEKSKEQMELHHQNLNLQETLKRVANCSAPCPQDWIWHGENCYLFSSGSFNWEKSQEKCLSLDAKLLKINSTADLDFIQQAISYSSFPFWMGLSRRNPSYPWLWEDGSPLMPH
;
A
#
# COMPACT_ATOMS: atom_id res chain seq x y z
N MET A 1 1.31 -62.47 2.84
CA MET A 1 2.24 -61.52 3.51
C MET A 1 3.00 -60.67 2.50
N ILE A 2 3.61 -61.25 1.46
CA ILE A 2 4.35 -60.53 0.40
C ILE A 2 3.45 -59.56 -0.39
N GLU A 3 2.26 -59.99 -0.82
CA GLU A 3 1.31 -59.13 -1.55
C GLU A 3 0.87 -57.91 -0.73
N THR A 4 0.70 -58.09 0.58
CA THR A 4 0.34 -57.01 1.51
C THR A 4 1.45 -55.97 1.62
N LEU A 5 2.72 -56.41 1.61
CA LEU A 5 3.88 -55.53 1.63
C LEU A 5 4.03 -54.78 0.30
N ALA A 6 3.82 -55.46 -0.83
CA ALA A 6 3.82 -54.84 -2.16
C ALA A 6 2.73 -53.76 -2.28
N ARG A 7 1.52 -54.02 -1.76
CA ARG A 7 0.44 -53.03 -1.72
C ARG A 7 0.84 -51.79 -0.89
N LYS A 8 1.35 -52.00 0.32
CA LYS A 8 1.81 -50.90 1.19
C LYS A 8 2.95 -50.09 0.57
N LEU A 9 3.86 -50.74 -0.14
CA LEU A 9 4.95 -50.06 -0.85
C LEU A 9 4.41 -49.19 -2.00
N ASN A 10 3.40 -49.69 -2.73
CA ASN A 10 2.77 -48.94 -3.81
C ASN A 10 1.94 -47.75 -3.28
N GLU A 11 1.21 -47.93 -2.18
CA GLU A 11 0.50 -46.85 -1.47
C GLU A 11 1.48 -45.75 -1.03
N LYS A 12 2.58 -46.14 -0.38
CA LYS A 12 3.61 -45.20 0.07
C LYS A 12 4.32 -44.49 -1.10
N SER A 13 4.51 -45.18 -2.23
CA SER A 13 5.05 -44.58 -3.46
C SER A 13 4.10 -43.54 -4.04
N LYS A 14 2.78 -43.77 -4.02
CA LYS A 14 1.78 -42.79 -4.44
C LYS A 14 1.76 -41.57 -3.53
N GLU A 15 1.75 -41.76 -2.22
CA GLU A 15 1.83 -40.67 -1.23
C GLU A 15 3.10 -39.83 -1.45
N GLN A 16 4.23 -40.47 -1.76
CA GLN A 16 5.47 -39.77 -2.05
C GLN A 16 5.41 -38.94 -3.34
N MET A 17 4.76 -39.46 -4.40
CA MET A 17 4.53 -38.70 -5.63
C MET A 17 3.60 -37.51 -5.40
N GLU A 18 2.54 -37.70 -4.63
CA GLU A 18 1.61 -36.64 -4.23
C GLU A 18 2.34 -35.53 -3.46
N LEU A 19 3.16 -35.91 -2.47
CA LEU A 19 3.95 -34.98 -1.67
C LEU A 19 5.00 -34.24 -2.53
N HIS A 20 5.59 -34.92 -3.51
CA HIS A 20 6.52 -34.28 -4.44
C HIS A 20 5.80 -33.23 -5.29
N HIS A 21 4.62 -33.55 -5.81
CA HIS A 21 3.81 -32.61 -6.59
C HIS A 21 3.36 -31.41 -5.73
N GLN A 22 2.92 -31.65 -4.50
CA GLN A 22 2.58 -30.57 -3.56
C GLN A 22 3.77 -29.65 -3.28
N ASN A 23 4.98 -30.19 -3.10
CA ASN A 23 6.18 -29.39 -2.91
C ASN A 23 6.50 -28.51 -4.14
N LEU A 24 6.34 -29.03 -5.35
CA LEU A 24 6.55 -28.25 -6.58
C LEU A 24 5.55 -27.09 -6.68
N ASN A 25 4.28 -27.34 -6.38
CA ASN A 25 3.24 -26.29 -6.38
C ASN A 25 3.50 -25.23 -5.30
N LEU A 26 3.95 -25.65 -4.11
CA LEU A 26 4.35 -24.72 -3.04
C LEU A 26 5.53 -23.85 -3.48
N GLN A 27 6.54 -24.43 -4.11
CA GLN A 27 7.68 -23.67 -4.63
C GLN A 27 7.27 -22.66 -5.71
N GLU A 28 6.36 -23.02 -6.61
CA GLU A 28 5.85 -22.10 -7.62
C GLU A 28 5.04 -20.95 -6.99
N THR A 29 4.20 -21.27 -6.01
CA THR A 29 3.41 -20.28 -5.26
C THR A 29 4.31 -19.30 -4.53
N LEU A 30 5.37 -19.80 -3.87
CA LEU A 30 6.34 -18.96 -3.17
C LEU A 30 7.08 -18.02 -4.12
N LYS A 31 7.43 -18.47 -5.34
CA LYS A 31 8.02 -17.60 -6.37
C LYS A 31 7.06 -16.49 -6.78
N ARG A 32 5.77 -16.78 -6.95
CA ARG A 32 4.76 -15.77 -7.29
C ARG A 32 4.60 -14.74 -6.18
N VAL A 33 4.53 -15.19 -4.92
CA VAL A 33 4.44 -14.29 -3.76
C VAL A 33 5.70 -13.44 -3.60
N ALA A 34 6.90 -14.01 -3.82
CA ALA A 34 8.14 -13.25 -3.80
C ALA A 34 8.22 -12.20 -4.91
N ASN A 35 7.53 -12.43 -6.02
CA ASN A 35 7.43 -11.50 -7.15
C ASN A 35 6.27 -10.50 -7.00
N CYS A 36 5.47 -10.59 -5.94
CA CYS A 36 4.57 -9.54 -5.53
C CYS A 36 5.39 -8.49 -4.79
N SER A 37 5.93 -7.51 -5.51
CA SER A 37 6.37 -6.26 -4.88
C SER A 37 5.19 -5.69 -4.10
N ALA A 38 5.39 -5.35 -2.82
CA ALA A 38 4.40 -4.60 -2.07
C ALA A 38 3.97 -3.38 -2.92
N PRO A 39 2.66 -3.08 -3.07
CA PRO A 39 2.19 -2.02 -3.94
C PRO A 39 2.76 -0.64 -3.60
N CYS A 40 3.22 -0.48 -2.36
CA CYS A 40 3.79 0.74 -1.83
C CYS A 40 5.17 0.50 -1.21
N PRO A 41 6.02 1.53 -1.12
CA PRO A 41 7.27 1.47 -0.38
C PRO A 41 7.04 1.11 1.10
N GLN A 42 8.11 0.66 1.76
CA GLN A 42 8.07 0.32 3.18
C GLN A 42 7.59 1.52 4.02
N ASP A 43 6.70 1.24 4.98
CA ASP A 43 6.07 2.21 5.90
C ASP A 43 5.02 3.16 5.26
N TRP A 44 4.63 2.92 4.00
CA TRP A 44 3.53 3.62 3.35
C TRP A 44 2.23 2.83 3.48
N ILE A 45 1.13 3.54 3.67
CA ILE A 45 -0.21 2.97 3.71
C ILE A 45 -0.71 2.87 2.27
N TRP A 46 -1.10 1.66 1.85
CA TRP A 46 -1.69 1.41 0.54
C TRP A 46 -3.22 1.57 0.60
N HIS A 47 -3.79 2.42 -0.25
CA HIS A 47 -5.24 2.55 -0.41
C HIS A 47 -5.60 2.91 -1.85
N GLY A 48 -6.47 2.10 -2.46
CA GLY A 48 -6.82 2.25 -3.88
C GLY A 48 -5.58 2.10 -4.78
N GLU A 49 -5.34 3.11 -5.62
CA GLU A 49 -4.17 3.17 -6.51
C GLU A 49 -3.03 4.03 -5.93
N ASN A 50 -3.15 4.49 -4.69
CA ASN A 50 -2.25 5.45 -4.08
C ASN A 50 -1.53 4.88 -2.85
N CYS A 51 -0.37 5.48 -2.55
CA CYS A 51 0.42 5.23 -1.36
C CYS A 51 0.48 6.50 -0.52
N TYR A 52 0.30 6.37 0.80
CA TYR A 52 0.23 7.52 1.72
C TYR A 52 1.28 7.38 2.82
N LEU A 53 1.98 8.49 3.11
CA LEU A 53 2.92 8.59 4.21
C LEU A 53 2.62 9.85 5.03
N PHE A 54 2.36 9.68 6.33
CA PHE A 54 2.15 10.79 7.25
C PHE A 54 3.45 11.09 8.01
N SER A 55 4.07 12.23 7.72
CA SER A 55 5.32 12.61 8.38
C SER A 55 5.09 13.03 9.83
N SER A 56 5.96 12.61 10.76
CA SER A 56 5.90 12.96 12.19
C SER A 56 6.57 14.30 12.55
N GLY A 57 6.95 15.12 11.56
CA GLY A 57 7.72 16.36 11.78
C GLY A 57 6.87 17.63 11.76
N SER A 58 7.21 18.58 12.64
CA SER A 58 6.62 19.93 12.67
C SER A 58 7.26 20.84 11.61
N PHE A 59 6.85 20.66 10.36
CA PHE A 59 7.29 21.49 9.23
C PHE A 59 6.28 22.60 8.94
N ASN A 60 6.71 23.67 8.25
CA ASN A 60 5.79 24.58 7.58
C ASN A 60 5.36 23.95 6.23
N TRP A 61 4.37 24.55 5.57
CA TRP A 61 3.82 24.01 4.33
C TRP A 61 4.89 23.79 3.24
N GLU A 62 5.78 24.76 3.03
CA GLU A 62 6.86 24.69 2.02
C GLU A 62 7.83 23.53 2.32
N LYS A 63 8.30 23.38 3.56
CA LYS A 63 9.20 22.28 3.95
C LYS A 63 8.50 20.92 3.86
N SER A 64 7.20 20.85 4.13
CA SER A 64 6.42 19.64 3.93
C SER A 64 6.34 19.25 2.45
N GLN A 65 6.13 20.23 1.56
CA GLN A 65 6.17 20.01 0.11
C GLN A 65 7.55 19.50 -0.33
N GLU A 66 8.64 20.17 0.05
CA GLU A 66 10.00 19.74 -0.25
C GLU A 66 10.27 18.30 0.23
N LYS A 67 9.77 17.95 1.42
CA LYS A 67 9.91 16.60 1.95
C LYS A 67 9.17 15.57 1.11
N CYS A 68 7.92 15.82 0.72
CA CYS A 68 7.17 14.94 -0.17
C CYS A 68 7.88 14.76 -1.52
N LEU A 69 8.37 15.85 -2.11
CA LEU A 69 9.12 15.80 -3.36
C LEU A 69 10.42 14.99 -3.24
N SER A 70 11.13 15.07 -2.10
CA SER A 70 12.33 14.26 -1.86
C SER A 70 12.06 12.74 -1.76
N LEU A 71 10.79 12.34 -1.68
CA LEU A 71 10.34 10.96 -1.63
C LEU A 71 9.62 10.55 -2.93
N ASP A 72 9.81 11.30 -4.03
CA ASP A 72 9.09 11.13 -5.30
C ASP A 72 7.56 11.14 -5.13
N ALA A 73 7.07 11.94 -4.19
CA ALA A 73 5.66 12.07 -3.86
C ALA A 73 5.21 13.54 -3.85
N LYS A 74 3.92 13.75 -3.55
CA LYS A 74 3.27 15.06 -3.48
C LYS A 74 2.53 15.19 -2.16
N LEU A 75 2.24 16.41 -1.73
CA LEU A 75 1.34 16.61 -0.60
C LEU A 75 -0.05 16.08 -0.95
N LEU A 76 -0.76 15.61 0.08
CA LEU A 76 -2.07 15.00 -0.07
C LEU A 76 -3.02 15.89 -0.87
N LYS A 77 -3.60 15.32 -1.95
CA LYS A 77 -4.76 15.85 -2.66
C LYS A 77 -5.96 14.95 -2.39
N ILE A 78 -7.09 15.56 -2.04
CA ILE A 78 -8.37 14.86 -1.87
C ILE A 78 -9.16 15.04 -3.17
N ASN A 79 -9.43 13.94 -3.88
CA ASN A 79 -10.17 13.98 -5.15
C ASN A 79 -11.61 13.48 -5.03
N SER A 80 -11.93 12.77 -3.94
CA SER A 80 -13.24 12.15 -3.74
C SER A 80 -13.62 12.06 -2.26
N THR A 81 -14.91 11.84 -1.99
CA THR A 81 -15.40 11.52 -0.64
C THR A 81 -14.74 10.25 -0.08
N ALA A 82 -14.45 9.26 -0.93
CA ALA A 82 -13.76 8.04 -0.51
C ALA A 82 -12.34 8.32 0.00
N ASP A 83 -11.59 9.24 -0.67
CA ASP A 83 -10.29 9.67 -0.18
C ASP A 83 -10.43 10.34 1.20
N LEU A 84 -11.43 11.22 1.36
CA LEU A 84 -11.66 11.92 2.62
C LEU A 84 -11.96 10.95 3.76
N ASP A 85 -12.86 9.99 3.55
CA ASP A 85 -13.25 8.99 4.54
C ASP A 85 -12.04 8.13 4.96
N PHE A 86 -11.24 7.69 3.98
CA PHE A 86 -10.01 6.96 4.25
C PHE A 86 -9.01 7.78 5.06
N ILE A 87 -8.77 9.04 4.68
CA ILE A 87 -7.81 9.90 5.39
C ILE A 87 -8.28 10.14 6.83
N GLN A 88 -9.58 10.39 7.06
CA GLN A 88 -10.15 10.53 8.41
C GLN A 88 -9.94 9.26 9.25
N GLN A 89 -10.12 8.09 8.64
CA GLN A 89 -9.88 6.81 9.32
C GLN A 89 -8.38 6.60 9.61
N ALA A 90 -7.50 6.87 8.64
CA ALA A 90 -6.05 6.68 8.76
C ALA A 90 -5.43 7.55 9.85
N ILE A 91 -5.96 8.75 10.08
CA ILE A 91 -5.49 9.68 11.11
C ILE A 91 -6.29 9.60 12.41
N SER A 92 -7.28 8.70 12.53
CA SER A 92 -8.20 8.67 13.67
C SER A 92 -7.51 8.51 15.04
N TYR A 93 -6.34 7.86 15.07
CA TYR A 93 -5.50 7.69 16.26
C TYR A 93 -4.36 8.72 16.36
N SER A 94 -4.22 9.61 15.39
CA SER A 94 -3.22 10.68 15.39
C SER A 94 -3.83 11.99 15.88
N SER A 95 -3.19 12.58 16.89
CA SER A 95 -3.54 13.93 17.36
C SER A 95 -2.72 15.03 16.67
N PHE A 96 -1.82 14.67 15.75
CA PHE A 96 -0.91 15.62 15.12
C PHE A 96 -1.49 16.15 13.81
N PRO A 97 -1.58 17.48 13.63
CA PRO A 97 -1.97 18.07 12.36
C PRO A 97 -0.89 17.81 11.31
N PHE A 98 -1.30 17.76 10.04
CA PHE A 98 -0.40 17.60 8.91
C PHE A 98 -0.77 18.59 7.80
N TRP A 99 0.19 18.88 6.92
CA TRP A 99 -0.05 19.70 5.74
C TRP A 99 -0.58 18.86 4.58
N MET A 100 -1.50 19.45 3.82
CA MET A 100 -2.02 18.90 2.57
C MET A 100 -1.65 19.84 1.42
N GLY A 101 -1.79 19.36 0.18
CA GLY A 101 -1.35 20.05 -1.03
C GLY A 101 -2.19 21.27 -1.42
N LEU A 102 -2.99 21.80 -0.49
CA LEU A 102 -3.89 22.92 -0.70
C LEU A 102 -3.27 24.21 -0.17
N SER A 103 -3.10 25.20 -1.03
CA SER A 103 -2.56 26.51 -0.65
C SER A 103 -3.26 27.66 -1.38
N ARG A 104 -3.09 28.88 -0.86
CA ARG A 104 -3.51 30.11 -1.53
C ARG A 104 -2.51 31.22 -1.26
N ARG A 105 -2.27 32.07 -2.25
CA ARG A 105 -1.29 33.16 -2.14
C ARG A 105 -1.71 34.25 -1.15
N ASN A 106 -2.99 34.62 -1.17
CA ASN A 106 -3.59 35.57 -0.24
C ASN A 106 -5.11 35.30 -0.16
N PRO A 107 -5.84 35.92 0.78
CA PRO A 107 -7.27 35.64 0.99
C PRO A 107 -8.18 35.90 -0.22
N SER A 108 -7.76 36.75 -1.17
CA SER A 108 -8.53 37.08 -2.38
C SER A 108 -8.35 36.08 -3.53
N TYR A 109 -7.41 35.13 -3.40
CA TYR A 109 -7.14 34.11 -4.42
C TYR A 109 -7.81 32.78 -4.02
N PRO A 110 -8.23 31.97 -5.01
CA PRO A 110 -8.79 30.66 -4.73
C PRO A 110 -7.75 29.74 -4.08
N TRP A 111 -8.25 28.75 -3.33
CA TRP A 111 -7.44 27.62 -2.91
C TRP A 111 -7.15 26.73 -4.11
N LEU A 112 -5.87 26.41 -4.31
CA LEU A 112 -5.39 25.57 -5.39
C LEU A 112 -4.62 24.37 -4.81
N TRP A 113 -4.80 23.23 -5.46
CA TRP A 113 -3.96 22.06 -5.26
C TRP A 113 -2.60 22.24 -5.95
N GLU A 114 -1.63 21.38 -5.62
CA GLU A 114 -0.27 21.43 -6.22
C GLU A 114 -0.27 21.24 -7.75
N ASP A 115 -1.31 20.63 -8.32
CA ASP A 115 -1.49 20.49 -9.77
C ASP A 115 -2.19 21.69 -10.43
N GLY A 116 -2.48 22.75 -9.65
CA GLY A 116 -3.16 23.96 -10.10
C GLY A 116 -4.68 23.84 -10.19
N SER A 117 -5.27 22.67 -9.92
CA SER A 117 -6.72 22.52 -9.88
C SER A 117 -7.33 23.27 -8.69
N PRO A 118 -8.49 23.93 -8.84
CA PRO A 118 -9.14 24.61 -7.74
C PRO A 118 -9.75 23.61 -6.75
N LEU A 119 -9.90 24.02 -5.49
CA LEU A 119 -10.77 23.31 -4.55
C LEU A 119 -12.22 23.39 -5.04
N MET A 120 -12.77 22.24 -5.43
CA MET A 120 -14.16 22.13 -5.84
C MET A 120 -15.05 21.83 -4.62
N PRO A 121 -16.20 22.51 -4.46
CA PRO A 121 -17.20 22.09 -3.49
C PRO A 121 -17.75 20.71 -3.88
N HIS A 122 -17.89 19.82 -2.91
CA HIS A 122 -18.67 18.59 -3.04
C HIS A 122 -20.11 18.83 -2.60
#